data_AF-A0A7J4ELU5-F1
#
_entry.id   AF-A0A7J4ELU5-F1
#
_cell.length_a   1.000
_cell.length_b   1.000
_cell.length_c   1.000
_cell.angle_alpha   90.00
_cell.angle_beta   90.00
_cell.angle_gamma   90.00
#
_symmetry.space_group_name_H-M   'P 1'
#
loop_
_entity.id
_entity.type
_entity.pdbx_description
1 polymer ?
#
loop_
_entity_poly.entity_id
_entity_poly.type
_entity_poly.pdbx_seq_one_letter_code
_entity_poly.pdbx_strand_id
1 'polypeptide(L)'
;MAKTPLFFRDQGEMGDVLAEAKGLVSELKTLKKNADLEKKAIEDYKEKIEETRYLQSIKERLGKKVEVVKNLFAKATKEWLNYREKLKKREKELKMQQEELLRQKKELESKLESRLTKLEYEQKERLNKELKNLSELSNQVNHQLIEINTTKNEIEEILKEDEEIIKEKLLSKEDVLFMRLNYFNLIKERLASNGVTNPLTGQSYSSRDWNITIEKNALTASIVEGLISKKIPICFDIRILVSESKEGFIYKKIGMEITDIVTDFISASTNGLFHSLVLVSPTGWTEGIIEKVKNISDMNNSVYLVDLFERKIFYNEIDKKTKTFAEWFAPISLTQEILELITKLKQNIENGELQFRADKVANRYQIPRKVVVGAFREMEDSGIGEIIDTTEGAKDLIFFVRD
;
A
#
# COMPACT_ATOMS: atom_id res chain seq x y z
N MET A 1 24.42 33.78 -188.08
CA MET A 1 24.57 34.77 -189.16
C MET A 1 25.90 35.49 -188.98
N ALA A 2 26.60 35.69 -190.09
CA ALA A 2 27.95 36.23 -190.20
C ALA A 2 28.06 37.73 -189.90
N LYS A 3 29.25 38.20 -189.48
CA LYS A 3 30.20 38.95 -190.33
C LYS A 3 31.43 39.41 -189.53
N THR A 4 32.59 38.83 -189.88
CA THR A 4 33.79 39.45 -190.50
C THR A 4 34.17 40.94 -190.25
N PRO A 5 35.44 41.35 -190.51
CA PRO A 5 36.35 41.97 -189.54
C PRO A 5 36.94 43.31 -190.07
N LEU A 6 37.96 43.89 -189.40
CA LEU A 6 39.11 44.63 -189.99
C LEU A 6 40.16 44.87 -188.86
N PHE A 7 41.39 44.34 -188.93
CA PHE A 7 42.61 44.90 -189.58
C PHE A 7 43.16 46.15 -188.84
N PHE A 8 44.43 46.41 -188.48
CA PHE A 8 45.80 46.14 -188.99
C PHE A 8 46.84 46.20 -187.82
N ARG A 9 47.96 45.43 -187.82
CA ARG A 9 49.41 45.81 -187.97
C ARG A 9 49.89 47.05 -187.14
N ASP A 10 51.05 47.13 -186.48
CA ASP A 10 52.38 46.53 -186.66
C ASP A 10 53.21 46.53 -185.35
N GLN A 11 54.10 45.53 -185.26
CA GLN A 11 55.43 45.40 -184.63
C GLN A 11 55.93 46.35 -183.52
N GLY A 12 56.30 45.76 -182.37
CA GLY A 12 57.34 46.27 -181.47
C GLY A 12 57.10 45.97 -179.98
N GLU A 13 57.99 45.19 -179.35
CA GLU A 13 58.20 45.08 -177.88
C GLU A 13 57.24 44.19 -177.05
N MET A 14 57.36 42.87 -177.27
CA MET A 14 56.98 41.81 -176.32
C MET A 14 58.13 41.58 -175.32
N GLY A 15 57.95 41.92 -174.05
CA GLY A 15 58.96 41.65 -173.01
C GLY A 15 58.46 41.74 -171.56
N ASP A 16 57.69 42.78 -171.21
CA ASP A 16 57.46 43.13 -169.79
C ASP A 16 56.06 42.85 -169.20
N VAL A 17 55.04 42.52 -170.00
CA VAL A 17 53.65 42.45 -169.50
C VAL A 17 53.32 41.15 -168.73
N LEU A 18 54.11 40.08 -168.89
CA LEU A 18 53.85 38.78 -168.24
C LEU A 18 54.35 38.71 -166.78
N ALA A 19 55.26 39.59 -166.37
CA ALA A 19 55.74 39.67 -164.99
C ALA A 19 54.73 40.36 -164.06
N GLU A 20 54.06 41.41 -164.55
CA GLU A 20 53.15 42.24 -163.75
C GLU A 20 51.83 41.52 -163.42
N ALA A 21 51.28 40.72 -164.35
CA ALA A 21 50.07 39.94 -164.12
C ALA A 21 50.24 38.82 -163.07
N LYS A 22 51.45 38.25 -162.92
CA LYS A 22 51.74 37.27 -161.86
C LYS A 22 51.86 37.92 -160.48
N GLY A 23 52.29 39.19 -160.41
CA GLY A 23 52.34 39.97 -159.17
C GLY A 23 50.95 40.19 -158.56
N LEU A 24 49.99 40.66 -159.35
CA LEU A 24 48.64 41.01 -158.88
C LEU A 24 47.81 39.81 -158.40
N VAL A 25 48.02 38.61 -158.95
CA VAL A 25 47.34 37.39 -158.47
C VAL A 25 47.87 36.93 -157.11
N SER A 26 49.12 37.24 -156.78
CA SER A 26 49.71 36.93 -155.47
C SER A 26 49.18 37.84 -154.36
N GLU A 27 48.96 39.13 -154.66
CA GLU A 27 48.40 40.11 -153.71
C GLU A 27 46.92 39.86 -153.39
N LEU A 28 46.12 39.40 -154.35
CA LEU A 28 44.72 39.04 -154.09
C LEU A 28 44.56 37.81 -153.17
N LYS A 29 45.51 36.87 -153.22
CA LYS A 29 45.53 35.70 -152.32
C LYS A 29 45.88 36.08 -150.88
N THR A 30 46.77 37.05 -150.67
CA THR A 30 47.11 37.53 -149.32
C THR A 30 45.98 38.34 -148.69
N LEU A 31 45.30 39.19 -149.46
CA LEU A 31 44.15 39.97 -148.96
C LEU A 31 42.97 39.10 -148.51
N LYS A 32 42.64 38.04 -149.26
CA LYS A 32 41.56 37.12 -148.87
C LYS A 32 41.86 36.38 -147.55
N LYS A 33 43.13 36.05 -147.31
CA LYS A 33 43.56 35.35 -146.10
C LYS A 33 43.49 36.25 -144.85
N ASN A 34 43.69 37.56 -144.99
CA ASN A 34 43.57 38.51 -143.88
C ASN A 34 42.10 38.77 -143.49
N ALA A 35 41.19 38.84 -144.47
CA ALA A 35 39.77 39.06 -144.18
C ALA A 35 39.13 37.88 -143.39
N ASP A 36 39.52 36.64 -143.69
CA ASP A 36 39.03 35.47 -142.95
C ASP A 36 39.57 35.40 -141.51
N LEU A 37 40.76 35.97 -141.25
CA LEU A 37 41.34 36.06 -139.90
C LEU A 37 40.63 37.11 -139.02
N GLU A 38 40.28 38.27 -139.57
CA GLU A 38 39.55 39.31 -138.82
C GLU A 38 38.13 38.87 -138.46
N LYS A 39 37.46 38.12 -139.35
CA LYS A 39 36.10 37.62 -139.08
C LYS A 39 36.08 36.67 -137.88
N LYS A 40 37.10 35.83 -137.74
CA LYS A 40 37.25 34.89 -136.62
C LYS A 40 37.54 35.60 -135.30
N ALA A 41 38.33 36.68 -135.32
CA ALA A 41 38.64 37.47 -134.12
C ALA A 41 37.41 38.22 -133.55
N ILE A 42 36.45 38.60 -134.40
CA ILE A 42 35.22 39.30 -133.97
C ILE A 42 34.23 38.33 -133.30
N GLU A 43 34.16 37.08 -133.75
CA GLU A 43 33.32 36.03 -133.11
C GLU A 43 33.85 35.68 -131.72
N ASP A 44 35.17 35.51 -131.55
CA ASP A 44 35.80 35.27 -130.24
C ASP A 44 35.57 36.44 -129.24
N TYR A 45 35.44 37.68 -129.73
CA TYR A 45 35.19 38.85 -128.88
C TYR A 45 33.74 38.93 -128.39
N LYS A 46 32.77 38.43 -129.16
CA LYS A 46 31.36 38.39 -128.75
C LYS A 46 31.12 37.40 -127.63
N GLU A 47 31.77 36.23 -127.68
CA GLU A 47 31.61 35.17 -126.68
C GLU A 47 32.13 35.60 -125.29
N LYS A 48 33.26 36.33 -125.25
CA LYS A 48 33.80 36.91 -124.00
C LYS A 48 32.89 37.93 -123.31
N ILE A 49 32.11 38.70 -124.08
CA ILE A 49 31.21 39.72 -123.50
C ILE A 49 30.00 39.07 -122.82
N GLU A 50 29.51 37.93 -123.33
CA GLU A 50 28.39 37.21 -122.72
C GLU A 50 28.78 36.50 -121.42
N GLU A 51 29.97 35.89 -121.35
CA GLU A 51 30.51 35.30 -120.11
C GLU A 51 30.63 36.33 -118.97
N THR A 52 31.09 37.54 -119.30
CA THR A 52 31.31 38.60 -118.30
C THR A 52 29.98 39.10 -117.69
N ARG A 53 28.91 39.20 -118.51
CA ARG A 53 27.57 39.56 -118.01
C ARG A 53 26.96 38.49 -117.12
N TYR A 54 27.19 37.21 -117.42
CA TYR A 54 26.63 36.09 -116.65
C TYR A 54 27.24 36.04 -115.24
N LEU A 55 28.56 36.21 -115.11
CA LEU A 55 29.29 36.25 -113.83
C LEU A 55 28.85 37.40 -112.92
N GLN A 56 28.53 38.57 -113.49
CA GLN A 56 28.07 39.72 -112.71
C GLN A 56 26.68 39.50 -112.10
N SER A 57 25.78 38.81 -112.82
CA SER A 57 24.45 38.44 -112.30
C SER A 57 24.51 37.42 -111.15
N ILE A 58 25.46 36.48 -111.20
CA ILE A 58 25.70 35.49 -110.15
C ILE A 58 26.23 36.17 -108.89
N LYS A 59 27.17 37.12 -109.04
CA LYS A 59 27.74 37.88 -107.93
C LYS A 59 26.69 38.70 -107.18
N GLU A 60 25.76 39.36 -107.89
CA GLU A 60 24.66 40.09 -107.26
C GLU A 60 23.66 39.18 -106.53
N ARG A 61 23.28 38.03 -107.13
CA ARG A 61 22.38 37.07 -106.47
C ARG A 61 23.01 36.43 -105.23
N LEU A 62 24.31 36.11 -105.27
CA LEU A 62 25.06 35.64 -104.11
C LEU A 62 25.20 36.72 -103.03
N GLY A 63 25.50 37.96 -103.42
CA GLY A 63 25.56 39.10 -102.49
C GLY A 63 24.27 39.28 -101.70
N LYS A 64 23.11 39.25 -102.36
CA LYS A 64 21.80 39.34 -101.69
C LYS A 64 21.54 38.17 -100.74
N LYS A 65 21.90 36.94 -101.12
CA LYS A 65 21.73 35.75 -100.25
C LYS A 65 22.64 35.79 -99.03
N VAL A 66 23.90 36.23 -99.20
CA VAL A 66 24.86 36.41 -98.09
C VAL A 66 24.36 37.48 -97.11
N GLU A 67 23.78 38.56 -97.60
CA GLU A 67 23.21 39.63 -96.76
C GLU A 67 22.03 39.11 -95.90
N VAL A 68 21.15 38.30 -96.49
CA VAL A 68 20.05 37.64 -95.75
C VAL A 68 20.59 36.72 -94.66
N VAL A 69 21.60 35.91 -94.96
CA VAL A 69 22.24 35.02 -93.99
C VAL A 69 22.92 35.82 -92.87
N LYS A 70 23.65 36.90 -93.18
CA LYS A 70 24.24 37.79 -92.18
C LYS A 70 23.19 38.40 -91.25
N ASN A 71 22.05 38.85 -91.80
CA ASN A 71 20.97 39.41 -91.00
C ASN A 71 20.30 38.37 -90.09
N LEU A 72 20.13 37.13 -90.57
CA LEU A 72 19.63 36.02 -89.74
C LEU A 72 20.60 35.67 -88.61
N PHE A 73 21.91 35.60 -88.89
CA PHE A 73 22.92 35.38 -87.86
C PHE A 73 22.99 36.53 -86.85
N ALA A 74 22.89 37.78 -87.30
CA ALA A 74 22.86 38.94 -86.41
C ALA A 74 21.63 38.91 -85.49
N LYS A 75 20.45 38.53 -86.02
CA LYS A 75 19.23 38.36 -85.23
C LYS A 75 19.36 37.22 -84.23
N ALA A 76 19.83 36.05 -84.65
CA ALA A 76 20.05 34.89 -83.78
C ALA A 76 21.08 35.19 -82.68
N THR A 77 22.15 35.93 -83.00
CA THR A 77 23.18 36.35 -82.03
C THR A 77 22.58 37.31 -81.00
N LYS A 78 21.74 38.26 -81.42
CA LYS A 78 21.08 39.20 -80.51
C LYS A 78 20.07 38.49 -79.60
N GLU A 79 19.29 37.55 -80.14
CA GLU A 79 18.35 36.73 -79.37
C GLU A 79 19.09 35.84 -78.36
N TRP A 80 20.20 35.21 -78.76
CA TRP A 80 21.05 34.41 -77.88
C TRP A 80 21.66 35.25 -76.75
N LEU A 81 22.18 36.44 -77.05
CA LEU A 81 22.72 37.35 -76.04
C LEU A 81 21.65 37.77 -75.02
N ASN A 82 20.46 38.12 -75.49
CA ASN A 82 19.33 38.47 -74.61
C ASN A 82 18.91 37.27 -73.74
N TYR A 83 18.83 36.07 -74.32
CA TYR A 83 18.53 34.84 -73.58
C TYR A 83 19.61 34.53 -72.53
N ARG A 84 20.90 34.68 -72.88
CA ARG A 84 22.03 34.50 -71.97
C ARG A 84 22.00 35.50 -70.80
N GLU A 85 21.64 36.75 -71.06
CA GLU A 85 21.47 37.76 -69.99
C GLU A 85 20.29 37.42 -69.07
N LYS A 86 19.15 36.99 -69.62
CA LYS A 86 18.01 36.52 -68.82
C LYS A 86 18.37 35.32 -67.95
N LEU A 87 19.12 34.35 -68.49
CA LEU A 87 19.61 33.20 -67.73
C LEU A 87 20.56 33.63 -66.61
N LYS A 88 21.50 34.54 -66.87
CA LYS A 88 22.41 35.07 -65.84
C LYS A 88 21.64 35.79 -64.71
N LYS A 89 20.60 36.56 -65.05
CA LYS A 89 19.74 37.20 -64.04
C LYS A 89 19.02 36.15 -63.19
N ARG A 90 18.43 35.14 -63.83
CA ARG A 90 17.73 34.06 -63.13
C ARG A 90 18.65 33.18 -62.28
N GLU A 91 19.88 32.95 -62.73
CA GLU A 91 20.90 32.25 -61.94
C GLU A 91 21.28 33.03 -60.67
N LYS A 92 21.42 34.36 -60.77
CA LYS A 92 21.66 35.22 -59.59
C LYS A 92 20.47 35.22 -58.64
N GLU A 93 19.24 35.32 -59.16
CA GLU A 93 18.01 35.24 -58.36
C GLU A 93 17.91 33.91 -57.61
N LEU A 94 18.20 32.78 -58.29
CA LEU A 94 18.20 31.46 -57.66
C LEU A 94 19.27 31.33 -56.58
N LYS A 95 20.48 31.89 -56.78
CA LYS A 95 21.52 31.90 -55.74
C LYS A 95 21.09 32.70 -54.52
N MET A 96 20.51 33.89 -54.72
CA MET A 96 19.98 34.70 -53.61
C MET A 96 18.85 33.98 -52.87
N GLN A 97 17.94 33.30 -53.60
CA GLN A 97 16.89 32.49 -52.97
C GLN A 97 17.44 31.30 -52.18
N GLN A 98 18.48 30.63 -52.69
CA GLN A 98 19.15 29.54 -51.97
C GLN A 98 19.84 30.02 -50.69
N GLU A 99 20.52 31.17 -50.75
CA GLU A 99 21.16 31.78 -49.57
C GLU A 99 20.13 32.19 -48.51
N GLU A 100 19.01 32.79 -48.94
CA GLU A 100 17.93 33.17 -48.04
C GLU A 100 17.25 31.95 -47.39
N LEU A 101 16.97 30.90 -48.16
CA LEU A 101 16.44 29.65 -47.62
C LEU A 101 17.41 29.00 -46.62
N LEU A 102 18.71 29.03 -46.90
CA LEU A 102 19.73 28.51 -45.98
C LEU A 102 19.75 29.31 -44.67
N ARG A 103 19.63 30.63 -44.76
CA ARG A 103 19.57 31.52 -43.59
C ARG A 103 18.33 31.25 -42.74
N GLN A 104 17.17 31.15 -43.37
CA GLN A 104 15.90 30.83 -42.69
C GLN A 104 15.96 29.44 -42.03
N LYS A 105 16.53 28.44 -42.71
CA LYS A 105 16.73 27.10 -42.15
C LYS A 105 17.61 27.14 -40.89
N LYS A 106 18.75 27.84 -40.93
CA LYS A 106 19.63 27.99 -39.77
C LYS A 106 18.94 28.71 -38.60
N GLU A 107 18.14 29.74 -38.88
CA GLU A 107 17.40 30.45 -37.84
C GLU A 107 16.33 29.55 -37.19
N LEU A 108 15.64 28.74 -37.99
CA LEU A 108 14.66 27.76 -37.49
C LEU A 108 15.34 26.66 -36.67
N GLU A 109 16.47 26.12 -37.13
CA GLU A 109 17.27 25.13 -36.39
C GLU A 109 17.71 25.70 -35.03
N SER A 110 18.24 26.92 -34.99
CA SER A 110 18.62 27.58 -33.74
C SER A 110 17.43 27.83 -32.79
N LYS A 111 16.26 28.21 -33.34
CA LYS A 111 15.02 28.34 -32.56
C LYS A 111 14.50 27.00 -32.02
N LEU A 112 14.68 25.92 -32.77
CA LEU A 112 14.30 24.58 -32.34
C LEU A 112 15.24 24.06 -31.25
N GLU A 113 16.55 24.21 -31.42
CA GLU A 113 17.55 23.81 -30.41
C GLU A 113 17.36 24.56 -29.08
N SER A 114 17.13 25.87 -29.13
CA SER A 114 16.84 26.66 -27.92
C SER A 114 15.53 26.26 -27.24
N ARG A 115 14.50 25.85 -28.00
CA ARG A 115 13.26 25.31 -27.42
C ARG A 115 13.46 23.92 -26.82
N LEU A 116 14.20 23.04 -27.49
CA LEU A 116 14.49 21.69 -27.00
C LEU A 116 15.28 21.75 -25.69
N THR A 117 16.35 22.53 -25.64
CA THR A 117 17.15 22.71 -24.41
C THR A 117 16.33 23.29 -23.25
N LYS A 118 15.44 24.25 -23.53
CA LYS A 118 14.52 24.78 -22.51
C LYS A 118 13.55 23.72 -21.99
N LEU A 119 12.96 22.92 -22.88
CA LEU A 119 12.05 21.83 -22.50
C LEU A 119 12.76 20.75 -21.70
N GLU A 120 13.99 20.37 -22.08
CA GLU A 120 14.80 19.41 -21.33
C GLU A 120 15.12 19.92 -19.92
N TYR A 121 15.43 21.21 -19.78
CA TYR A 121 15.66 21.82 -18.47
C TYR A 121 14.40 21.81 -17.61
N GLU A 122 13.26 22.23 -18.16
CA GLU A 122 11.97 22.23 -17.46
C GLU A 122 11.54 20.80 -17.06
N GLN A 123 11.76 19.80 -17.91
CA GLN A 123 11.49 18.40 -17.58
C GLN A 123 12.40 17.88 -16.45
N LYS A 124 13.70 18.19 -16.48
CA LYS A 124 14.62 17.82 -15.40
C LYS A 124 14.25 18.46 -14.08
N GLU A 125 13.84 19.73 -14.07
CA GLU A 125 13.37 20.39 -12.85
C GLU A 125 12.09 19.75 -12.30
N ARG A 126 11.13 19.40 -13.17
CA ARG A 126 9.90 18.71 -12.75
C ARG A 126 10.20 17.34 -12.15
N LEU A 127 11.02 16.54 -12.83
CA LEU A 127 11.44 15.22 -12.34
C LEU A 127 12.16 15.31 -11.00
N ASN A 128 13.05 16.28 -10.82
CA ASN A 128 13.74 16.47 -9.53
C ASN A 128 12.79 16.87 -8.40
N LYS A 129 11.79 17.71 -8.69
CA LYS A 129 10.75 18.06 -7.70
C LYS A 129 9.88 16.85 -7.33
N GLU A 130 9.47 16.07 -8.32
CA GLU A 130 8.69 14.84 -8.10
C GLU A 130 9.49 13.80 -7.31
N LEU A 131 10.77 13.58 -7.63
CA LEU A 131 11.66 12.69 -6.88
C LEU A 131 11.83 13.13 -5.42
N LYS A 132 11.98 14.44 -5.18
CA LYS A 132 12.07 14.96 -3.81
C LYS A 132 10.78 14.72 -3.04
N ASN A 133 9.63 15.01 -3.64
CA ASN A 133 8.33 14.76 -3.02
C ASN A 133 8.10 13.27 -2.73
N LEU A 134 8.47 12.38 -3.65
CA LEU A 134 8.38 10.93 -3.44
C LEU A 134 9.31 10.45 -2.31
N SER A 135 10.51 11.01 -2.21
CA SER A 135 11.43 10.71 -1.10
C SER A 135 10.87 11.17 0.25
N GLU A 136 10.26 12.35 0.31
CA GLU A 136 9.63 12.86 1.53
C GLU A 136 8.43 11.99 1.93
N LEU A 137 7.57 11.63 0.97
CA LEU A 137 6.44 10.74 1.20
C LEU A 137 6.89 9.34 1.66
N SER A 138 7.93 8.79 1.04
CA SER A 138 8.49 7.49 1.45
C SER A 138 9.01 7.52 2.88
N ASN A 139 9.63 8.61 3.32
CA ASN A 139 10.11 8.75 4.69
C ASN A 139 8.94 8.84 5.69
N GLN A 140 7.86 9.56 5.33
CA GLN A 140 6.65 9.63 6.16
C GLN A 140 5.99 8.26 6.32
N VAL A 141 5.86 7.50 5.22
CA VAL A 141 5.28 6.14 5.26
C VAL A 141 6.13 5.20 6.11
N ASN A 142 7.46 5.27 6.00
CA ASN A 142 8.36 4.48 6.84
C ASN A 142 8.22 4.83 8.33
N HIS A 143 8.07 6.11 8.66
CA HIS A 143 7.83 6.54 10.05
C HIS A 143 6.51 5.96 10.58
N GLN A 144 5.43 6.05 9.80
CA GLN A 144 4.13 5.49 10.18
C GLN A 144 4.18 3.97 10.35
N LEU A 145 4.94 3.26 9.51
CA LEU A 145 5.12 1.81 9.66
C LEU A 145 5.85 1.45 10.96
N ILE A 146 6.85 2.24 11.36
CA ILE A 146 7.55 2.04 12.64
C ILE A 146 6.57 2.26 13.80
N GLU A 147 5.80 3.35 13.80
CA GLU A 147 4.79 3.62 14.83
C GLU A 147 3.76 2.49 14.95
N ILE A 148 3.20 2.03 13.82
CA ILE A 148 2.24 0.92 13.78
C ILE A 148 2.85 -0.36 14.37
N ASN A 149 4.10 -0.67 14.04
CA ASN A 149 4.77 -1.85 14.59
C ASN A 149 5.02 -1.73 16.10
N THR A 150 5.37 -0.54 16.59
CA THR A 150 5.51 -0.29 18.03
C THR A 150 4.17 -0.48 18.75
N THR A 151 3.10 0.16 18.27
CA THR A 151 1.76 0.01 18.85
C THR A 151 1.26 -1.43 18.77
N LYS A 152 1.57 -2.16 17.70
CA LYS A 152 1.24 -3.58 17.60
C LYS A 152 1.92 -4.39 18.70
N ASN A 153 3.22 -4.19 18.95
CA ASN A 153 3.94 -4.90 19.99
C ASN A 153 3.39 -4.58 21.39
N GLU A 154 3.06 -3.31 21.66
CA GLU A 154 2.41 -2.89 22.91
C GLU A 154 1.06 -3.60 23.11
N ILE A 155 0.23 -3.69 22.06
CA ILE A 155 -1.04 -4.44 22.11
C ILE A 155 -0.80 -5.93 22.36
N GLU A 156 0.20 -6.54 21.72
CA GLU A 156 0.53 -7.96 21.93
C GLU A 156 1.03 -8.23 23.35
N GLU A 157 1.79 -7.31 23.97
CA GLU A 157 2.19 -7.41 25.37
C GLU A 157 1.00 -7.31 26.32
N ILE A 158 0.12 -6.32 26.11
CA ILE A 158 -1.12 -6.17 26.91
C ILE A 158 -1.99 -7.43 26.80
N LEU A 159 -2.15 -7.99 25.60
CA LEU A 159 -2.96 -9.19 25.39
C LEU A 159 -2.37 -10.42 26.09
N LYS A 160 -1.04 -10.56 26.13
CA LYS A 160 -0.39 -11.66 26.86
C LYS A 160 -0.56 -11.50 28.37
N GLU A 161 -0.39 -10.29 28.89
CA GLU A 161 -0.61 -9.99 30.30
C GLU A 161 -2.06 -10.29 30.68
N ASP A 162 -3.02 -9.85 29.86
CA ASP A 162 -4.45 -10.15 30.04
C ASP A 162 -4.74 -11.65 29.97
N GLU A 163 -4.11 -12.41 29.06
CA GLU A 163 -4.29 -13.85 28.96
C GLU A 163 -3.78 -14.59 30.20
N GLU A 164 -2.64 -14.19 30.77
CA GLU A 164 -2.13 -14.75 32.02
C GLU A 164 -3.01 -14.38 33.21
N ILE A 165 -3.45 -13.13 33.31
CA ILE A 165 -4.39 -12.66 34.34
C ILE A 165 -5.73 -13.40 34.25
N ILE A 166 -6.22 -13.67 33.04
CA ILE A 166 -7.47 -14.41 32.82
C ILE A 166 -7.27 -15.89 33.19
N LYS A 167 -6.14 -16.51 32.83
CA LYS A 167 -5.81 -17.89 33.21
C LYS A 167 -5.69 -18.08 34.73
N GLU A 168 -5.13 -17.11 35.44
CA GLU A 168 -5.06 -17.14 36.91
C GLU A 168 -6.43 -16.96 37.59
N LYS A 169 -7.38 -16.28 36.93
CA LYS A 169 -8.72 -15.98 37.47
C LYS A 169 -9.80 -16.98 37.05
N LEU A 170 -9.51 -17.87 36.09
CA LEU A 170 -10.42 -18.91 35.64
C LEU A 170 -10.52 -20.02 36.69
N LEU A 171 -11.66 -20.11 37.36
CA LEU A 171 -11.97 -21.23 38.25
C LEU A 171 -12.63 -22.36 37.45
N SER A 172 -12.15 -23.58 37.68
CA SER A 172 -12.83 -24.77 37.18
C SER A 172 -14.11 -25.05 37.99
N LYS A 173 -14.99 -25.92 37.48
CA LYS A 173 -16.16 -26.38 38.23
C LYS A 173 -15.76 -27.18 39.47
N GLU A 174 -14.65 -27.91 39.42
CA GLU A 174 -14.10 -28.59 40.59
C GLU A 174 -13.62 -27.58 41.65
N ASP A 175 -12.90 -26.52 41.26
CA ASP A 175 -12.42 -25.49 42.21
C ASP A 175 -13.59 -24.86 42.98
N VAL A 176 -14.66 -24.51 42.27
CA VAL A 176 -15.86 -23.93 42.90
C VAL A 176 -16.55 -24.94 43.81
N LEU A 177 -16.58 -26.21 43.43
CA LEU A 177 -17.10 -27.29 44.27
C LEU A 177 -16.30 -27.40 45.58
N PHE A 178 -14.97 -27.32 45.50
CA PHE A 178 -14.10 -27.38 46.68
C PHE A 178 -14.25 -26.16 47.57
N MET A 179 -14.23 -24.96 46.99
CA MET A 179 -14.48 -23.72 47.74
C MET A 179 -15.82 -23.77 48.47
N ARG A 180 -16.87 -24.29 47.83
CA ARG A 180 -18.19 -24.49 48.45
C ARG A 180 -18.12 -25.43 49.65
N LEU A 181 -17.57 -26.62 49.46
CA LEU A 181 -17.53 -27.64 50.52
C LEU A 181 -16.72 -27.15 51.72
N ASN A 182 -15.57 -26.53 51.47
CA ASN A 182 -14.73 -25.97 52.52
C ASN A 182 -15.44 -24.85 53.29
N TYR A 183 -16.10 -23.94 52.56
CA TYR A 183 -16.83 -22.85 53.21
C TYR A 183 -18.02 -23.36 54.04
N PHE A 184 -18.82 -24.30 53.51
CA PHE A 184 -19.93 -24.88 54.27
C PHE A 184 -19.48 -25.66 55.50
N ASN A 185 -18.37 -26.39 55.41
CA ASN A 185 -17.79 -27.07 56.57
C ASN A 185 -17.33 -26.07 57.64
N LEU A 186 -16.64 -24.99 57.24
CA LEU A 186 -16.24 -23.91 58.14
C LEU A 186 -17.43 -23.32 58.89
N ILE A 187 -18.50 -22.96 58.18
CA ILE A 187 -19.71 -22.43 58.81
C ILE A 187 -20.31 -23.46 59.76
N LYS A 188 -20.43 -24.71 59.34
CA LYS A 188 -21.00 -25.78 60.18
C LYS A 188 -20.21 -25.95 61.48
N GLU A 189 -18.88 -25.94 61.41
CA GLU A 189 -18.01 -26.03 62.59
C GLU A 189 -18.20 -24.84 63.54
N ARG A 190 -18.28 -23.62 62.99
CA ARG A 190 -18.54 -22.41 63.79
C ARG A 190 -19.89 -22.46 64.48
N LEU A 191 -20.95 -22.85 63.77
CA LEU A 191 -22.30 -22.98 64.34
C LEU A 191 -22.37 -24.10 65.40
N ALA A 192 -21.70 -25.22 65.17
CA ALA A 192 -21.64 -26.32 66.13
C ALA A 192 -20.84 -25.99 67.41
N SER A 193 -19.91 -25.04 67.32
CA SER A 193 -19.04 -24.66 68.43
C SER A 193 -19.56 -23.46 69.22
N ASN A 194 -20.41 -22.62 68.63
CA ASN A 194 -20.84 -21.34 69.21
C ASN A 194 -22.35 -21.29 69.50
N GLY A 195 -22.70 -20.84 70.71
CA GLY A 195 -24.06 -20.37 71.00
C GLY A 195 -24.33 -19.02 70.34
N VAL A 196 -25.59 -18.62 70.26
CA VAL A 196 -26.01 -17.35 69.65
C VAL A 196 -26.98 -16.59 70.54
N THR A 197 -26.86 -15.27 70.58
CA THR A 197 -27.88 -14.40 71.18
C THR A 197 -28.66 -13.72 70.07
N ASN A 198 -30.00 -13.79 70.13
CA ASN A 198 -30.88 -13.13 69.18
C ASN A 198 -30.71 -11.60 69.32
N PRO A 199 -30.33 -10.88 68.25
CA PRO A 199 -30.07 -9.44 68.31
C PRO A 199 -31.34 -8.59 68.45
N LEU A 200 -32.53 -9.17 68.20
CA LEU A 200 -33.82 -8.50 68.35
C LEU A 200 -34.40 -8.66 69.76
N THR A 201 -34.28 -9.85 70.35
CA THR A 201 -34.91 -10.19 71.63
C THR A 201 -33.95 -10.28 72.81
N GLY A 202 -32.64 -10.42 72.56
CA GLY A 202 -31.62 -10.64 73.59
C GLY A 202 -31.59 -12.06 74.16
N GLN A 203 -32.40 -12.98 73.63
CA GLN A 203 -32.45 -14.37 74.09
C GLN A 203 -31.24 -15.17 73.60
N SER A 204 -30.57 -15.91 74.50
CA SER A 204 -29.45 -16.77 74.17
C SER A 204 -29.88 -18.20 73.88
N TYR A 205 -29.17 -18.81 72.94
CA TYR A 205 -29.32 -20.18 72.48
C TYR A 205 -27.98 -20.90 72.50
N SER A 206 -28.00 -22.20 72.78
CA SER A 206 -26.83 -23.05 72.77
C SER A 206 -26.44 -23.47 71.35
N SER A 207 -25.22 -23.97 71.18
CA SER A 207 -24.77 -24.49 69.88
C SER A 207 -25.53 -25.74 69.43
N ARG A 208 -26.23 -26.44 70.35
CA ARG A 208 -27.03 -27.63 70.03
C ARG A 208 -28.41 -27.30 69.48
N ASP A 209 -28.85 -26.05 69.59
CA ASP A 209 -30.17 -25.61 69.15
C ASP A 209 -30.23 -25.35 67.64
N TRP A 210 -29.08 -25.37 66.97
CA TRP A 210 -28.98 -25.21 65.52
C TRP A 210 -29.50 -26.44 64.77
N ASN A 211 -30.48 -26.20 63.91
CA ASN A 211 -30.87 -27.11 62.85
C ASN A 211 -30.23 -26.65 61.53
N ILE A 212 -29.28 -27.45 61.02
CA ILE A 212 -28.49 -27.13 59.82
C ILE A 212 -28.90 -28.07 58.69
N THR A 213 -29.39 -27.49 57.60
CA THR A 213 -29.72 -28.21 56.36
C THR A 213 -28.78 -27.74 55.25
N ILE A 214 -28.18 -28.68 54.53
CA ILE A 214 -27.27 -28.39 53.41
C ILE A 214 -27.89 -28.92 52.12
N GLU A 215 -28.11 -28.02 51.18
CA GLU A 215 -28.54 -28.31 49.82
C GLU A 215 -27.38 -28.08 48.84
N LYS A 216 -27.62 -28.32 47.54
CA LYS A 216 -26.56 -28.24 46.52
C LYS A 216 -25.82 -26.89 46.54
N ASN A 217 -26.52 -25.77 46.62
CA ASN A 217 -25.93 -24.43 46.58
C ASN A 217 -26.31 -23.56 47.77
N ALA A 218 -26.90 -24.15 48.81
CA ALA A 218 -27.39 -23.42 49.96
C ALA A 218 -27.13 -24.17 51.26
N LEU A 219 -26.90 -23.43 52.33
CA LEU A 219 -26.87 -23.91 53.70
C LEU A 219 -27.84 -23.05 54.49
N THR A 220 -28.86 -23.68 55.06
CA THR A 220 -29.81 -23.02 55.94
C THR A 220 -29.55 -23.48 57.38
N ALA A 221 -29.23 -22.53 58.26
CA ALA A 221 -29.09 -22.77 59.68
C ALA A 221 -30.18 -22.02 60.43
N SER A 222 -30.99 -22.73 61.19
CA SER A 222 -32.13 -22.14 61.90
C SER A 222 -32.24 -22.67 63.31
N ILE A 223 -32.72 -21.84 64.23
CA ILE A 223 -33.13 -22.26 65.56
C ILE A 223 -34.64 -22.36 65.55
N VAL A 224 -35.20 -23.49 65.98
CA VAL A 224 -36.65 -23.73 65.98
C VAL A 224 -37.14 -23.88 67.41
N GLU A 225 -38.02 -22.98 67.83
CA GLU A 225 -38.70 -23.02 69.12
C GLU A 225 -40.12 -23.58 68.99
N GLY A 226 -40.54 -24.34 70.00
CA GLY A 226 -41.90 -24.85 70.14
C GLY A 226 -42.15 -26.17 69.40
N LEU A 227 -42.71 -27.15 70.12
CA LEU A 227 -43.05 -28.47 69.58
C LEU A 227 -44.25 -28.45 68.62
N ILE A 228 -45.16 -27.47 68.78
CA ILE A 228 -46.46 -27.41 68.09
C ILE A 228 -46.54 -26.20 67.15
N SER A 229 -46.17 -25.00 67.63
CA SER A 229 -46.01 -23.80 66.79
C SER A 229 -44.53 -23.52 66.59
N LYS A 230 -43.93 -24.10 65.54
CA LYS A 230 -42.52 -23.89 65.19
C LYS A 230 -42.29 -22.40 64.89
N LYS A 231 -41.66 -21.68 65.82
CA LYS A 231 -41.16 -20.31 65.60
C LYS A 231 -39.68 -20.39 65.28
N ILE A 232 -39.20 -19.57 64.33
CA ILE A 232 -37.79 -19.55 63.91
C ILE A 232 -37.15 -18.24 64.38
N PRO A 233 -36.77 -18.11 65.67
CA PRO A 233 -36.23 -16.86 66.20
C PRO A 233 -35.01 -16.34 65.43
N ILE A 234 -34.18 -17.24 64.90
CA ILE A 234 -32.97 -16.93 64.14
C ILE A 234 -32.88 -17.87 62.93
N CYS A 235 -32.65 -17.30 61.75
CA CYS A 235 -32.40 -18.02 60.51
C CYS A 235 -31.22 -17.40 59.74
N PHE A 236 -30.28 -18.23 59.31
CA PHE A 236 -29.21 -17.88 58.38
C PHE A 236 -29.42 -18.66 57.09
N ASP A 237 -29.65 -17.95 55.99
CA ASP A 237 -29.74 -18.49 54.65
C ASP A 237 -28.46 -18.15 53.89
N ILE A 238 -27.60 -19.14 53.68
CA ILE A 238 -26.29 -18.99 53.05
C ILE A 238 -26.36 -19.58 51.65
N ARG A 239 -26.14 -18.76 50.62
CA ARG A 239 -26.25 -19.18 49.22
C ARG A 239 -24.96 -18.91 48.48
N ILE A 240 -24.44 -19.92 47.78
CA ILE A 240 -23.31 -19.75 46.87
C ILE A 240 -23.82 -19.44 45.49
N LEU A 241 -23.44 -18.27 44.98
CA LEU A 241 -23.78 -17.80 43.66
C LEU A 241 -22.57 -17.98 42.74
N VAL A 242 -22.82 -18.51 41.55
CA VAL A 242 -21.78 -18.81 40.56
C VAL A 242 -22.23 -18.21 39.23
N SER A 243 -21.46 -17.26 38.70
CA SER A 243 -21.69 -16.70 37.38
C SER A 243 -20.95 -17.53 36.33
N GLU A 244 -21.64 -18.51 35.75
CA GLU A 244 -21.13 -19.34 34.65
C GLU A 244 -21.38 -18.65 33.30
N SER A 245 -20.35 -18.55 32.45
CA SER A 245 -20.52 -18.07 31.07
C SER A 245 -21.29 -19.09 30.22
N LYS A 246 -21.74 -18.69 29.03
CA LYS A 246 -22.38 -19.62 28.08
C LYS A 246 -21.51 -20.82 27.70
N GLU A 247 -20.19 -20.66 27.82
CA GLU A 247 -19.16 -21.65 27.51
C GLU A 247 -18.74 -22.47 28.73
N GLY A 248 -19.32 -22.19 29.91
CA GLY A 248 -19.08 -22.95 31.14
C GLY A 248 -17.95 -22.43 32.01
N PHE A 249 -17.36 -21.29 31.67
CA PHE A 249 -16.25 -20.69 32.42
C PHE A 249 -16.73 -19.89 33.61
N ILE A 250 -16.02 -19.98 34.74
CA ILE A 250 -16.33 -19.26 35.98
C ILE A 250 -15.18 -18.30 36.28
N TYR A 251 -15.37 -17.04 35.91
CA TYR A 251 -14.34 -16.00 36.05
C TYR A 251 -14.91 -14.60 36.30
N LYS A 252 -16.24 -14.45 36.21
CA LYS A 252 -16.90 -13.15 36.31
C LYS A 252 -17.29 -12.87 37.76
N LYS A 253 -16.94 -11.67 38.27
CA LYS A 253 -17.47 -11.13 39.53
C LYS A 253 -18.99 -10.94 39.42
N ILE A 254 -19.69 -11.26 40.50
CA ILE A 254 -21.16 -11.13 40.55
C ILE A 254 -21.51 -9.70 40.93
N GLY A 255 -22.46 -9.11 40.22
CA GLY A 255 -22.81 -7.71 40.37
C GLY A 255 -24.29 -7.45 40.57
N MET A 256 -24.79 -6.42 39.88
CA MET A 256 -26.13 -5.90 40.07
C MET A 256 -27.24 -6.88 39.68
N GLU A 257 -26.93 -7.95 38.97
CA GLU A 257 -27.88 -9.01 38.62
C GLU A 257 -28.54 -9.70 39.84
N ILE A 258 -27.92 -9.65 41.02
CA ILE A 258 -28.49 -10.22 42.26
C ILE A 258 -29.29 -9.19 43.08
N THR A 259 -29.47 -7.98 42.53
CA THR A 259 -30.19 -6.89 43.20
C THR A 259 -31.59 -7.30 43.61
N ASP A 260 -32.32 -7.98 42.73
CA ASP A 260 -33.71 -8.37 42.99
C ASP A 260 -33.79 -9.35 44.15
N ILE A 261 -32.86 -10.32 44.23
CA ILE A 261 -32.76 -11.26 45.37
C ILE A 261 -32.57 -10.51 46.69
N VAL A 262 -31.68 -9.51 46.69
CA VAL A 262 -31.40 -8.70 47.89
C VAL A 262 -32.63 -7.85 48.26
N THR A 263 -33.25 -7.19 47.29
CA THR A 263 -34.40 -6.32 47.53
C THR A 263 -35.63 -7.11 47.98
N ASP A 264 -35.91 -8.25 47.35
CA ASP A 264 -37.00 -9.16 47.74
C ASP A 264 -36.80 -9.66 49.17
N PHE A 265 -35.58 -10.08 49.52
CA PHE A 265 -35.26 -10.54 50.87
C PHE A 265 -35.50 -9.47 51.93
N ILE A 266 -35.03 -8.24 51.67
CA ILE A 266 -35.20 -7.12 52.60
C ILE A 266 -36.69 -6.79 52.77
N SER A 267 -37.45 -6.79 51.69
CA SER A 267 -38.89 -6.46 51.70
C SER A 267 -39.77 -7.53 52.37
N ALA A 268 -39.24 -8.73 52.60
CA ALA A 268 -39.98 -9.82 53.20
C ALA A 268 -40.30 -9.55 54.68
N SER A 269 -41.58 -9.64 55.04
CA SER A 269 -42.02 -9.48 56.43
C SER A 269 -41.48 -10.59 57.33
N THR A 270 -40.81 -10.19 58.40
CA THR A 270 -40.12 -11.12 59.32
C THR A 270 -40.88 -11.44 60.59
N ASN A 271 -42.06 -10.88 60.88
CA ASN A 271 -42.88 -11.21 62.07
C ASN A 271 -42.09 -11.37 63.40
N GLY A 272 -41.06 -10.55 63.63
CA GLY A 272 -40.23 -10.59 64.85
C GLY A 272 -39.09 -11.65 64.85
N LEU A 273 -38.78 -12.22 63.69
CA LEU A 273 -37.68 -13.16 63.47
C LEU A 273 -36.44 -12.41 62.98
N PHE A 274 -35.25 -12.82 63.41
CA PHE A 274 -34.01 -12.31 62.85
C PHE A 274 -33.58 -13.21 61.68
N HIS A 275 -33.50 -12.63 60.47
CA HIS A 275 -33.10 -13.37 59.28
C HIS A 275 -31.86 -12.74 58.65
N SER A 276 -30.84 -13.55 58.40
CA SER A 276 -29.66 -13.14 57.64
C SER A 276 -29.57 -13.89 56.33
N LEU A 277 -29.39 -13.14 55.23
CA LEU A 277 -29.02 -13.67 53.93
C LEU A 277 -27.51 -13.49 53.73
N VAL A 278 -26.80 -14.58 53.52
CA VAL A 278 -25.35 -14.58 53.24
C VAL A 278 -25.15 -15.05 51.81
N LEU A 279 -24.81 -14.13 50.92
CA LEU A 279 -24.49 -14.45 49.54
C LEU A 279 -22.99 -14.63 49.43
N VAL A 280 -22.57 -15.75 48.86
CA VAL A 280 -21.16 -16.14 48.76
C VAL A 280 -20.77 -16.22 47.30
N SER A 281 -19.69 -15.55 46.92
CA SER A 281 -19.15 -15.58 45.55
C SER A 281 -17.76 -16.20 45.54
N PRO A 282 -17.50 -17.21 44.69
CA PRO A 282 -16.18 -17.79 44.50
C PRO A 282 -15.23 -16.86 43.72
N THR A 283 -15.76 -15.93 42.92
CA THR A 283 -15.00 -15.00 42.06
C THR A 283 -15.00 -13.56 42.60
N GLY A 284 -15.79 -13.30 43.64
CA GLY A 284 -15.96 -12.00 44.27
C GLY A 284 -17.12 -11.15 43.74
N TRP A 285 -17.17 -9.90 44.18
CA TRP A 285 -18.29 -8.98 43.98
C TRP A 285 -17.87 -7.70 43.23
N THR A 286 -18.75 -7.16 42.40
CA THR A 286 -18.54 -5.83 41.79
C THR A 286 -18.85 -4.72 42.80
N GLU A 287 -18.20 -3.56 42.69
CA GLU A 287 -18.41 -2.45 43.64
C GLU A 287 -19.88 -1.99 43.74
N GLY A 288 -20.64 -1.99 42.65
CA GLY A 288 -22.04 -1.53 42.68
C GLY A 288 -22.94 -2.32 43.64
N ILE A 289 -22.78 -3.65 43.73
CA ILE A 289 -23.56 -4.47 44.67
C ILE A 289 -23.03 -4.37 46.10
N ILE A 290 -21.71 -4.18 46.26
CA ILE A 290 -21.07 -3.94 47.56
C ILE A 290 -21.63 -2.65 48.17
N GLU A 291 -21.64 -1.55 47.42
CA GLU A 291 -22.20 -0.27 47.84
C GLU A 291 -23.69 -0.39 48.18
N LYS A 292 -24.46 -1.12 47.37
CA LYS A 292 -25.88 -1.36 47.65
C LYS A 292 -26.06 -2.07 48.99
N VAL A 293 -25.31 -3.14 49.27
CA VAL A 293 -25.42 -3.88 50.54
C VAL A 293 -24.96 -3.05 51.74
N LYS A 294 -23.88 -2.28 51.60
CA LYS A 294 -23.42 -1.37 52.66
C LYS A 294 -24.46 -0.30 53.04
N ASN A 295 -25.33 0.07 52.11
CA ASN A 295 -26.35 1.10 52.30
C ASN A 295 -27.75 0.55 52.68
N ILE A 296 -27.92 -0.76 52.89
CA ILE A 296 -29.22 -1.32 53.29
C ILE A 296 -29.57 -0.84 54.70
N SER A 297 -30.71 -0.17 54.84
CA SER A 297 -31.28 0.24 56.13
C SER A 297 -32.55 -0.58 56.44
N ASP A 298 -32.38 -1.82 56.88
CA ASP A 298 -33.49 -2.65 57.39
C ASP A 298 -33.19 -3.10 58.82
N MET A 299 -34.21 -3.12 59.68
CA MET A 299 -34.06 -3.45 61.09
C MET A 299 -34.14 -4.96 61.40
N ASN A 300 -34.71 -5.80 60.55
CA ASN A 300 -34.97 -7.20 60.85
C ASN A 300 -34.26 -8.18 59.89
N ASN A 301 -33.88 -7.71 58.69
CA ASN A 301 -33.20 -8.49 57.66
C ASN A 301 -31.76 -8.01 57.47
N SER A 302 -30.80 -8.89 57.71
CA SER A 302 -29.37 -8.62 57.51
C SER A 302 -28.87 -9.25 56.21
N VAL A 303 -28.05 -8.55 55.44
CA VAL A 303 -27.44 -9.08 54.20
C VAL A 303 -25.92 -9.01 54.29
N TYR A 304 -25.26 -10.10 53.93
CA TYR A 304 -23.81 -10.23 53.87
C TYR A 304 -23.37 -10.72 52.49
N LEU A 305 -22.31 -10.12 51.96
CA LEU A 305 -21.63 -10.58 50.75
C LEU A 305 -20.27 -11.14 51.16
N VAL A 306 -20.04 -12.42 50.88
CA VAL A 306 -18.78 -13.11 51.19
C VAL A 306 -18.02 -13.35 49.89
N ASP A 307 -16.77 -12.91 49.86
CA ASP A 307 -15.84 -13.07 48.75
C ASP A 307 -14.82 -14.15 49.11
N LEU A 308 -14.95 -15.33 48.50
CA LEU A 308 -14.00 -16.43 48.73
C LEU A 308 -12.69 -16.25 47.95
N PHE A 309 -12.66 -15.40 46.92
CA PHE A 309 -11.45 -15.13 46.15
C PHE A 309 -10.52 -14.19 46.91
N GLU A 310 -11.06 -13.06 47.37
CA GLU A 310 -10.31 -12.03 48.10
C GLU A 310 -10.31 -12.26 49.62
N ARG A 311 -11.07 -13.26 50.11
CA ARG A 311 -11.23 -13.59 51.53
C ARG A 311 -11.80 -12.44 52.36
N LYS A 312 -12.81 -11.76 51.81
CA LYS A 312 -13.45 -10.59 52.42
C LYS A 312 -14.93 -10.83 52.69
N ILE A 313 -15.49 -10.03 53.58
CA ILE A 313 -16.93 -9.94 53.81
C ILE A 313 -17.34 -8.48 53.73
N PHE A 314 -18.46 -8.21 53.06
CA PHE A 314 -19.07 -6.91 52.94
C PHE A 314 -20.47 -6.95 53.53
N TYR A 315 -20.78 -5.96 54.37
CA TYR A 315 -22.06 -5.82 55.06
C TYR A 315 -22.24 -4.34 55.43
N ASN A 316 -23.44 -3.95 55.87
CA ASN A 316 -23.65 -2.61 56.41
C ASN A 316 -23.00 -2.51 57.81
N GLU A 317 -21.87 -1.80 57.92
CA GLU A 317 -21.14 -1.62 59.17
C GLU A 317 -21.82 -0.67 60.18
N ILE A 318 -22.75 0.17 59.71
CA ILE A 318 -23.51 1.12 60.54
C ILE A 318 -24.53 0.36 61.40
N ASP A 319 -25.06 -0.75 60.90
CA ASP A 319 -25.94 -1.62 61.68
C ASP A 319 -25.13 -2.47 62.68
N LYS A 320 -25.47 -2.35 63.97
CA LYS A 320 -24.83 -3.12 65.03
C LYS A 320 -25.15 -4.62 64.94
N LYS A 321 -26.31 -4.97 64.39
CA LYS A 321 -26.78 -6.36 64.29
C LYS A 321 -25.98 -7.12 63.24
N THR A 322 -25.81 -6.53 62.06
CA THR A 322 -24.99 -7.09 60.98
C THR A 322 -23.55 -7.33 61.47
N LYS A 323 -22.98 -6.37 62.21
CA LYS A 323 -21.64 -6.49 62.80
C LYS A 323 -21.49 -7.69 63.74
N THR A 324 -22.54 -8.09 64.44
CA THR A 324 -22.49 -9.19 65.43
C THR A 324 -22.11 -10.53 64.80
N PHE A 325 -22.55 -10.78 63.55
CA PHE A 325 -22.32 -12.07 62.88
C PHE A 325 -21.31 -12.00 61.73
N ALA A 326 -20.70 -10.83 61.45
CA ALA A 326 -19.77 -10.69 60.34
C ALA A 326 -18.60 -11.68 60.43
N GLU A 327 -18.02 -11.87 61.62
CA GLU A 327 -16.93 -12.82 61.84
C GLU A 327 -17.35 -14.29 61.66
N TRP A 328 -18.62 -14.61 61.90
CA TRP A 328 -19.14 -15.97 61.74
C TRP A 328 -19.15 -16.39 60.27
N PHE A 329 -19.36 -15.43 59.37
CA PHE A 329 -19.42 -15.67 57.93
C PHE A 329 -18.10 -15.35 57.21
N ALA A 330 -17.15 -14.70 57.88
CA ALA A 330 -15.86 -14.34 57.30
C ALA A 330 -15.05 -15.60 56.90
N PRO A 331 -14.55 -15.71 55.67
CA PRO A 331 -13.73 -16.86 55.27
C PRO A 331 -12.41 -16.88 56.05
N ILE A 332 -11.75 -18.05 56.10
CA ILE A 332 -10.39 -18.16 56.67
C ILE A 332 -9.46 -17.26 55.85
N SER A 333 -8.57 -16.54 56.54
CA SER A 333 -7.57 -15.70 55.87
C SER A 333 -6.61 -16.55 55.03
N LEU A 334 -6.12 -16.00 53.92
CA LEU A 334 -5.17 -16.72 53.06
C LEU A 334 -3.93 -17.17 53.84
N THR A 335 -3.41 -16.32 54.72
CA THR A 335 -2.27 -16.63 55.59
C THR A 335 -2.55 -17.81 56.50
N GLN A 336 -3.74 -17.86 57.10
CA GLN A 336 -4.11 -18.97 57.98
C GLN A 336 -4.30 -20.28 57.19
N GLU A 337 -4.94 -20.26 56.02
CA GLU A 337 -5.05 -21.47 55.16
C GLU A 337 -3.66 -21.98 54.73
N ILE A 338 -2.74 -21.06 54.40
CA ILE A 338 -1.35 -21.40 54.08
C ILE A 338 -0.68 -22.07 55.28
N LEU A 339 -0.78 -21.50 56.48
CA LEU A 339 -0.17 -22.08 57.69
C LEU A 339 -0.73 -23.47 58.01
N GLU A 340 -2.05 -23.65 57.94
CA GLU A 340 -2.69 -24.95 58.15
C GLU A 340 -2.22 -25.99 57.13
N LEU A 341 -2.03 -25.59 55.88
CA LEU A 341 -1.45 -26.46 54.85
C LEU A 341 0.01 -26.80 55.16
N ILE A 342 0.83 -25.81 55.53
CA ILE A 342 2.23 -26.03 55.89
C ILE A 342 2.34 -27.02 57.04
N THR A 343 1.47 -26.93 58.06
CA THR A 343 1.44 -27.91 59.16
C THR A 343 1.16 -29.32 58.65
N LYS A 344 0.18 -29.50 57.76
CA LYS A 344 -0.12 -30.80 57.14
C LYS A 344 1.04 -31.32 56.29
N LEU A 345 1.70 -30.45 55.53
CA LEU A 345 2.86 -30.81 54.71
C LEU A 345 4.05 -31.21 55.57
N LYS A 346 4.35 -30.48 56.66
CA LYS A 346 5.40 -30.83 57.63
C LYS A 346 5.19 -32.23 58.22
N GLN A 347 3.96 -32.59 58.56
CA GLN A 347 3.65 -33.96 59.00
C GLN A 347 3.94 -35.02 57.92
N ASN A 348 3.67 -34.72 56.65
CA ASN A 348 4.03 -35.65 55.56
C ASN A 348 5.55 -35.77 55.38
N ILE A 349 6.29 -34.67 55.56
CA ILE A 349 7.76 -34.67 55.53
C ILE A 349 8.31 -35.57 56.65
N GLU A 350 7.77 -35.44 57.87
CA GLU A 350 8.09 -36.33 59.00
C GLU A 350 7.78 -37.80 58.68
N ASN A 351 6.77 -38.05 57.85
CA ASN A 351 6.41 -39.39 57.35
C ASN A 351 7.22 -39.84 56.11
N GLY A 352 8.23 -39.07 55.67
CA GLY A 352 9.17 -39.42 54.61
C GLY A 352 8.80 -38.96 53.19
N GLU A 353 7.78 -38.12 53.01
CA GLU A 353 7.48 -37.51 51.70
C GLU A 353 8.41 -36.30 51.46
N LEU A 354 9.36 -36.44 50.53
CA LEU A 354 10.38 -35.40 50.24
C LEU A 354 10.06 -34.55 49.01
N GLN A 355 8.97 -34.85 48.29
CA GLN A 355 8.62 -34.18 47.06
C GLN A 355 7.11 -33.95 46.96
N PHE A 356 6.72 -32.71 46.68
CA PHE A 356 5.32 -32.31 46.58
C PHE A 356 5.06 -31.61 45.25
N ARG A 357 4.06 -32.08 44.50
CA ARG A 357 3.58 -31.37 43.29
C ARG A 357 2.37 -30.53 43.64
N ALA A 358 2.36 -29.26 43.22
CA ALA A 358 1.31 -28.30 43.58
C ALA A 358 -0.09 -28.83 43.26
N ASP A 359 -0.30 -29.35 42.05
CA ASP A 359 -1.61 -29.85 41.60
C ASP A 359 -2.03 -31.12 42.37
N LYS A 360 -1.08 -32.00 42.71
CA LYS A 360 -1.37 -33.20 43.51
C LYS A 360 -1.74 -32.84 44.95
N VAL A 361 -1.05 -31.87 45.54
CA VAL A 361 -1.33 -31.37 46.89
C VAL A 361 -2.68 -30.65 46.91
N ALA A 362 -2.94 -29.79 45.92
CA ALA A 362 -4.22 -29.09 45.76
C ALA A 362 -5.38 -30.09 45.71
N ASN A 363 -5.26 -31.14 44.88
CA ASN A 363 -6.26 -32.20 44.79
C ASN A 363 -6.34 -33.08 46.06
N ARG A 364 -5.20 -33.42 46.68
CA ARG A 364 -5.17 -34.27 47.89
C ARG A 364 -5.89 -33.60 49.07
N TYR A 365 -5.65 -32.31 49.25
CA TYR A 365 -6.21 -31.55 50.37
C TYR A 365 -7.47 -30.76 50.00
N GLN A 366 -7.91 -30.84 48.75
CA GLN A 366 -9.09 -30.13 48.22
C GLN A 366 -9.04 -28.61 48.47
N ILE A 367 -7.92 -27.99 48.09
CA ILE A 367 -7.66 -26.56 48.28
C ILE A 367 -7.18 -25.89 47.00
N PRO A 368 -7.41 -24.57 46.82
CA PRO A 368 -6.96 -23.87 45.63
C PRO A 368 -5.45 -23.92 45.44
N ARG A 369 -4.99 -24.11 44.20
CA ARG A 369 -3.56 -24.15 43.85
C ARG A 369 -2.79 -22.92 44.38
N LYS A 370 -3.41 -21.74 44.39
CA LYS A 370 -2.82 -20.51 44.94
C LYS A 370 -2.40 -20.65 46.41
N VAL A 371 -3.16 -21.38 47.22
CA VAL A 371 -2.82 -21.66 48.63
C VAL A 371 -1.61 -22.59 48.70
N VAL A 372 -1.57 -23.61 47.84
CA VAL A 372 -0.44 -24.55 47.76
C VAL A 372 0.86 -23.87 47.35
N VAL A 373 0.81 -23.06 46.29
CA VAL A 373 1.97 -22.29 45.83
C VAL A 373 2.42 -21.30 46.91
N GLY A 374 1.48 -20.63 47.59
CA GLY A 374 1.80 -19.77 48.73
C GLY A 374 2.50 -20.52 49.87
N ALA A 375 2.03 -21.72 50.21
CA ALA A 375 2.67 -22.57 51.22
C ALA A 375 4.07 -23.03 50.81
N PHE A 376 4.27 -23.41 49.55
CA PHE A 376 5.60 -23.79 49.07
C PHE A 376 6.58 -22.62 49.15
N ARG A 377 6.16 -21.41 48.76
CA ARG A 377 7.00 -20.20 48.87
C ARG A 377 7.37 -19.90 50.32
N GLU A 378 6.40 -19.94 51.22
CA GLU A 378 6.66 -19.74 52.67
C GLU A 378 7.62 -20.80 53.23
N MET A 379 7.52 -22.05 52.76
CA MET A 379 8.41 -23.14 53.17
C MET A 379 9.82 -22.99 52.60
N GLU A 380 9.95 -22.50 51.36
CA GLU A 380 11.23 -22.13 50.73
C GLU A 380 11.90 -20.96 51.47
N ASP A 381 11.15 -19.90 51.77
CA ASP A 381 11.61 -18.74 52.56
C ASP A 381 12.05 -19.16 53.97
N SER A 382 11.38 -20.16 54.55
CA SER A 382 11.74 -20.78 55.82
C SER A 382 12.93 -21.75 55.74
N GLY A 383 13.51 -21.96 54.55
CA GLY A 383 14.66 -22.83 54.32
C GLY A 383 14.37 -24.33 54.39
N ILE A 384 13.10 -24.74 54.32
CA ILE A 384 12.68 -26.16 54.42
C ILE A 384 12.95 -26.91 53.11
N GLY A 385 13.01 -26.19 51.98
CA GLY A 385 13.17 -26.79 50.67
C GLY A 385 13.35 -25.76 49.56
N GLU A 386 13.22 -26.21 48.32
CA GLU A 386 13.40 -25.41 47.10
C GLU A 386 12.24 -25.65 46.13
N ILE A 387 11.79 -24.58 45.48
CA ILE A 387 10.81 -24.65 44.39
C ILE A 387 11.55 -24.79 43.07
N ILE A 388 11.22 -25.83 42.31
CA ILE A 388 11.70 -25.98 40.93
C ILE A 388 10.56 -25.61 39.99
N ASP A 389 10.75 -24.50 39.27
CA ASP A 389 9.88 -24.12 38.17
C ASP A 389 10.33 -24.88 36.91
N THR A 390 9.44 -25.70 36.34
CA THR A 390 9.78 -26.45 35.13
C THR A 390 9.48 -25.58 33.92
N THR A 391 10.53 -25.04 33.30
CA THR A 391 10.43 -24.11 32.18
C THR A 391 9.71 -24.71 30.97
N GLU A 392 8.88 -23.87 30.34
CA GLU A 392 8.12 -24.05 29.11
C GLU A 392 7.04 -25.13 29.11
N GLY A 393 5.86 -24.75 29.62
CA GLY A 393 4.58 -25.37 29.29
C GLY A 393 4.05 -26.41 30.28
N ALA A 394 4.82 -26.76 31.31
CA ALA A 394 4.36 -27.66 32.35
C ALA A 394 3.74 -26.87 33.52
N LYS A 395 2.45 -27.12 33.78
CA LYS A 395 1.69 -26.61 34.94
C LYS A 395 2.20 -27.13 36.30
N ASP A 396 3.29 -27.89 36.31
CA ASP A 396 3.79 -28.66 37.45
C ASP A 396 4.83 -27.85 38.24
N LEU A 397 4.37 -27.06 39.20
CA LEU A 397 5.24 -26.47 40.23
C LEU A 397 5.54 -27.54 41.29
N ILE A 398 6.82 -27.83 41.52
CA ILE A 398 7.28 -28.89 42.42
C ILE A 398 8.12 -28.30 43.56
N PHE A 399 7.83 -28.72 44.79
CA PHE A 399 8.62 -28.41 45.96
C PHE A 399 9.41 -29.64 46.41
N PHE A 400 10.72 -29.48 46.59
CA PHE A 400 11.62 -30.51 47.12
C PHE A 400 12.10 -30.11 48.50
N VAL A 401 12.04 -31.04 49.46
CA VAL A 401 12.56 -30.84 50.81
C VAL A 401 14.08 -30.93 50.77
N ARG A 402 14.79 -29.99 51.41
CA ARG A 402 16.24 -30.11 51.60
C ARG A 402 16.53 -31.16 52.67
N ASP A 403 17.48 -32.04 52.38
CA ASP A 403 17.98 -33.05 53.31
C ASP A 403 18.61 -32.45 54.58
#